data_AF-A0A4U7E2P0-F1
#
_entry.id   AF-A0A4U7E2P0-F1
#
_cell.length_a   1.000
_cell.length_b   1.000
_cell.length_c   1.000
_cell.angle_alpha   90.00
_cell.angle_beta   90.00
_cell.angle_gamma   90.00
#
_symmetry.space_group_name_H-M   'P 1'
#
loop_
_entity.id
_entity.type
_entity.pdbx_description
1 polymer ?
#
loop_
_entity_poly.entity_id
_entity_poly.type
_entity_poly.pdbx_seq_one_letter_code
_entity_poly.pdbx_strand_id
1 'polypeptide(L)' 'MIDDILAVLLDIVVAFIPNSVWKILAFVIGAIATAAGVVMVGESLWTGGALIAVGVFLLTGSIISWYR' A
#
# COMPACT_ATOMS: atom_id res chain seq x y z
N MET A 1 -14.29 -6.01 22.80
CA MET A 1 -14.85 -7.37 22.61
C MET A 1 -15.10 -7.66 21.13
N ILE A 2 -15.70 -6.75 20.34
CA ILE A 2 -15.83 -6.97 18.89
C ILE A 2 -14.52 -6.71 18.13
N ASP A 3 -13.68 -5.80 18.66
CA ASP A 3 -12.36 -5.50 18.14
C ASP A 3 -11.40 -6.70 18.20
N ASP A 4 -11.49 -7.51 19.26
CA ASP A 4 -10.69 -8.73 19.41
C ASP A 4 -11.10 -9.80 18.38
N ILE A 5 -12.41 -9.95 18.13
CA ILE A 5 -12.94 -10.89 17.14
C ILE A 5 -12.54 -10.46 15.72
N LEU A 6 -12.60 -9.15 15.43
CA LEU A 6 -12.17 -8.59 14.15
C LEU A 6 -10.66 -8.72 13.95
N ALA A 7 -9.86 -8.53 15.00
CA ALA A 7 -8.42 -8.70 14.96
C ALA A 7 -8.04 -10.16 14.64
N VAL A 8 -8.67 -11.13 15.32
CA VAL A 8 -8.46 -12.57 15.04
C VAL A 8 -8.91 -12.93 13.63
N LEU A 9 -10.04 -12.39 13.16
CA LEU A 9 -10.52 -12.63 11.80
C LEU A 9 -9.57 -12.07 10.74
N LEU A 10 -9.05 -10.85 10.95
CA LEU A 10 -8.06 -10.24 10.06
C LEU A 10 -6.75 -11.04 10.06
N ASP A 11 -6.27 -11.48 11.21
CA ASP A 11 -5.03 -12.24 11.33
C ASP A 11 -5.12 -13.59 10.61
N ILE A 12 -6.26 -14.27 10.72
CA ILE A 12 -6.55 -15.48 9.95
C ILE A 12 -6.56 -15.17 8.45
N VAL A 13 -7.28 -14.15 8.00
CA VAL A 13 -7.35 -13.79 6.58
C VAL A 13 -5.96 -13.43 6.03
N VAL A 14 -5.18 -12.66 6.78
CA VAL A 14 -3.81 -12.26 6.45
C VAL A 14 -2.89 -13.49 6.33
N ALA A 15 -3.01 -14.44 7.26
CA ALA A 15 -2.22 -15.68 7.27
C ALA A 15 -2.52 -16.60 6.08
N PHE A 16 -3.74 -16.55 5.53
CA PHE A 16 -4.12 -17.31 4.34
C PHE A 16 -3.66 -16.68 3.02
N ILE A 17 -3.25 -15.41 3.02
CA ILE A 17 -2.85 -14.70 1.80
C ILE A 17 -1.38 -15.01 1.48
N PRO A 18 -1.08 -15.60 0.30
CA PRO A 18 0.29 -15.87 -0.11
C PRO A 18 1.14 -14.60 -0.15
N ASN A 19 2.42 -14.71 0.21
CA ASN A 19 3.34 -13.56 0.23
C ASN A 19 3.42 -12.84 -1.13
N SER A 20 3.25 -13.55 -2.24
CA SER A 20 3.17 -12.96 -3.59
C SER A 20 1.99 -12.01 -3.76
N VAL A 21 0.84 -12.30 -3.15
CA VAL A 21 -0.35 -11.43 -3.19
C VAL A 21 -0.08 -10.14 -2.42
N TRP A 22 0.62 -10.21 -1.28
CA TRP A 22 1.07 -9.02 -0.54
C TRP A 22 1.98 -8.11 -1.36
N LYS A 23 2.90 -8.68 -2.14
CA LYS A 23 3.77 -7.91 -3.07
C LYS A 23 2.94 -7.18 -4.13
N ILE A 24 1.99 -7.88 -4.76
CA ILE A 24 1.09 -7.29 -5.77
C ILE A 24 0.21 -6.21 -5.14
N LEU A 25 -0.34 -6.45 -3.95
CA LEU A 25 -1.18 -5.48 -3.25
C LEU A 25 -0.39 -4.21 -2.91
N ALA A 26 0.84 -4.35 -2.42
CA ALA A 26 1.73 -3.22 -2.17
C ALA A 26 2.05 -2.43 -3.46
N PHE A 27 2.22 -3.12 -4.60
CA PHE A 27 2.40 -2.48 -5.90
C PHE A 27 1.18 -1.68 -6.33
N VAL A 28 -0.02 -2.29 -6.25
CA VAL A 28 -1.28 -1.65 -6.63
C VAL A 28 -1.57 -0.44 -5.75
N ILE A 29 -1.41 -0.58 -4.43
CA ILE A 29 -1.57 0.53 -3.48
C ILE A 29 -0.56 1.64 -3.79
N GLY A 30 0.70 1.30 -4.06
CA GLY A 30 1.73 2.27 -4.44
C GLY A 30 1.36 3.03 -5.71
N ALA A 31 0.91 2.33 -6.76
CA ALA A 31 0.47 2.95 -8.01
C ALA A 31 -0.71 3.91 -7.82
N ILE A 32 -1.72 3.49 -7.05
CA ILE A 32 -2.89 4.32 -6.74
C ILE A 32 -2.49 5.53 -5.91
N ALA A 33 -1.64 5.37 -4.89
CA ALA A 33 -1.16 6.46 -4.06
C ALA A 33 -0.36 7.49 -4.85
N THR A 34 0.51 7.04 -5.77
CA THR A 34 1.23 7.94 -6.67
C THR A 34 0.28 8.67 -7.61
N ALA A 35 -0.67 7.97 -8.24
CA ALA A 35 -1.65 8.59 -9.14
C ALA A 35 -2.53 9.62 -8.42
N ALA A 36 -3.06 9.27 -7.25
CA ALA A 36 -3.82 10.17 -6.40
C ALA A 36 -2.97 11.37 -5.94
N GLY A 37 -1.72 11.13 -5.56
CA GLY A 37 -0.78 12.17 -5.19
C GLY A 37 -0.50 13.16 -6.33
N VAL A 38 -0.34 12.67 -7.57
CA VAL A 38 -0.17 13.52 -8.77
C VAL A 38 -1.40 14.40 -9.00
N VAL A 39 -2.61 13.85 -8.86
CA VAL A 39 -3.85 14.63 -8.98
C VAL A 39 -3.92 15.70 -7.88
N MET A 40 -3.61 15.34 -6.63
CA MET A 40 -3.69 16.26 -5.50
C MET A 40 -2.54 17.28 -5.45
N VAL A 41 -1.42 17.06 -6.15
CA VAL A 41 -0.27 17.99 -6.11
C VAL A 41 -0.62 19.37 -6.67
N GLY A 42 -1.61 19.42 -7.57
CA GLY A 42 -2.14 20.68 -8.12
C GLY A 42 -2.99 21.46 -7.13
N GLU A 43 -3.60 20.80 -6.13
CA GLU A 43 -4.39 21.43 -5.08
C GLU A 43 -3.57 21.71 -3.81
N SER A 44 -2.76 20.74 -3.39
CA SER A 44 -1.90 20.82 -2.21
C SER A 44 -0.58 20.12 -2.47
N LEU A 45 0.48 20.91 -2.62
CA LEU A 45 1.83 20.40 -2.88
C LEU A 45 2.35 19.51 -1.74
N TRP A 46 1.98 19.83 -0.49
CA TRP A 46 2.38 19.05 0.68
C TRP A 46 1.68 17.69 0.71
N THR A 47 0.36 17.67 0.54
CA THR A 47 -0.43 16.43 0.61
C THR A 47 -0.18 15.54 -0.60
N GLY A 48 -0.19 16.14 -1.80
CA GLY A 48 0.12 15.43 -3.06
C GLY A 48 1.55 14.94 -3.09
N GLY A 49 2.52 15.76 -2.70
CA GLY A 49 3.94 15.38 -2.63
C GLY A 49 4.20 14.24 -1.65
N ALA A 50 3.57 14.28 -0.46
CA ALA A 50 3.66 13.18 0.50
C ALA A 50 3.06 11.88 -0.05
N LEU A 51 1.89 11.94 -0.70
CA LEU A 51 1.28 10.76 -1.33
C LEU A 51 2.15 10.17 -2.44
N ILE A 52 2.75 11.03 -3.28
CA ILE A 52 3.67 10.61 -4.34
C ILE A 52 4.87 9.89 -3.73
N ALA A 53 5.50 10.48 -2.71
CA ALA A 53 6.66 9.89 -2.04
C ALA A 53 6.33 8.52 -1.43
N VAL A 54 5.20 8.40 -0.74
CA VAL A 54 4.72 7.12 -0.18
C VAL A 54 4.43 6.10 -1.29
N GLY A 55 3.75 6.52 -2.35
CA GLY A 55 3.43 5.65 -3.48
C GLY A 55 4.67 5.13 -4.20
N VAL A 56 5.65 6.00 -4.47
CA VAL A 56 6.94 5.63 -5.08
C VAL A 56 7.73 4.69 -4.17
N PHE A 57 7.73 4.94 -2.86
CA PHE A 57 8.38 4.06 -1.90
C PHE A 57 7.77 2.65 -1.91
N LEU A 58 6.44 2.55 -1.92
CA LEU A 58 5.73 1.26 -2.00
C LEU A 58 5.97 0.54 -3.33
N LEU A 59 5.97 1.27 -4.45
CA LEU A 59 6.29 0.71 -5.76
C LEU A 59 7.71 0.16 -5.79
N THR A 60 8.68 0.96 -5.37
CA THR A 60 10.10 0.59 -5.36
C THR A 60 10.34 -0.60 -4.42
N GLY A 61 9.77 -0.55 -3.21
CA GLY A 61 9.84 -1.64 -2.25
C GLY A 61 9.19 -2.92 -2.74
N SER A 62 8.06 -2.83 -3.44
CA SER A 62 7.41 -3.99 -4.04
C SER A 62 8.24 -4.61 -5.17
N ILE A 63 8.84 -3.79 -6.05
CA ILE A 63 9.71 -4.27 -7.14
C ILE A 63 10.96 -4.97 -6.57
N ILE A 64 11.63 -4.37 -5.58
CA ILE A 64 12.80 -4.98 -4.92
C ILE A 64 12.41 -6.28 -4.23
N SER A 65 11.26 -6.30 -3.57
CA SER A 65 10.70 -7.48 -2.94
C SER A 65 10.43 -8.59 -3.96
N TRP A 66 10.03 -8.28 -5.19
CA TRP A 66 9.82 -9.28 -6.23
C TRP A 66 11.15 -9.88 -6.75
N TYR A 67 12.20 -9.07 -6.81
CA TYR A 67 13.53 -9.49 -7.28
C TYR A 67 14.30 -10.39 -6.29
N ARG A 68 13.86 -10.47 -5.02
CA ARG A 68 14.51 -11.23 -3.95
C ARG A 68 13.61 -12.34 -3.40
#